data_AF-A0A936M3N8-F1
#
_entry.id   AF-A0A936M3N8-F1
#
_cell.length_a   1.000
_cell.length_b   1.000
_cell.length_c   1.000
_cell.angle_alpha   90.00
_cell.angle_beta   90.00
_cell.angle_gamma   90.00
#
_symmetry.space_group_name_H-M   'P 1'
#
loop_
_entity.id
_entity.type
_entity.pdbx_description
1 polymer ?
#
loop_
_entity_poly.entity_id
_entity_poly.type
_entity_poly.pdbx_seq_one_letter_code
_entity_poly.pdbx_strand_id
1 'polypeptide(L)'
;MVSLPSSLGSISKMRKVVLFFLLFAHLFPGDAAAQTGAAAEVRGSMTAKGGFRNEDEIRDKFNNWRTDADARAWLETMGFAAGSILGVSAEKPHGDKADVIVNVRTNKGESKQGISIKLVSSPTGFNQVDKRWLRQYAAMWGMPAIVVKALRLFSGEERPVGRSRRPDRMFLNEFDKDTQAQVVGFFEANRSAIIADLIEGDGENKAEWFMVAMKWQNKTQWILRPVSEAIGFFGGGNVEITRSGNLRIGRITMQRKGGDGGRETAKMLQFKLNPALLFEAK
;
A
#
# COMPACT_ATOMS: atom_id res chain seq x y z
N MET A 1 -74.17 -54.57 -36.64
CA MET A 1 -73.95 -54.92 -38.06
C MET A 1 -72.49 -54.65 -38.38
N VAL A 2 -71.77 -55.73 -38.67
CA VAL A 2 -70.67 -55.89 -39.65
C VAL A 2 -69.87 -54.64 -40.06
N SER A 3 -68.58 -54.59 -39.72
CA SER A 3 -67.46 -54.72 -40.68
C SER A 3 -66.15 -54.10 -40.15
N LEU A 4 -65.10 -54.92 -40.21
CA LEU A 4 -63.64 -54.70 -40.06
C LEU A 4 -63.09 -53.62 -41.04
N PRO A 5 -61.80 -53.17 -41.02
CA PRO A 5 -60.62 -53.97 -40.62
C PRO A 5 -59.35 -53.27 -40.06
N SER A 6 -58.38 -54.12 -39.67
CA SER A 6 -56.95 -54.08 -40.02
C SER A 6 -55.87 -53.77 -38.96
N SER A 7 -54.85 -54.64 -39.00
CA SER A 7 -53.46 -54.48 -38.57
C SER A 7 -53.11 -54.74 -37.09
N LEU A 8 -52.37 -55.83 -36.87
CA LEU A 8 -51.49 -56.05 -35.72
C LEU A 8 -50.15 -56.54 -36.28
N GLY A 9 -49.31 -55.56 -36.65
CA GLY A 9 -47.92 -55.75 -37.03
C GLY A 9 -47.01 -55.24 -35.92
N SER A 10 -46.27 -56.16 -35.32
CA SER A 10 -44.97 -56.06 -34.65
C SER A 10 -44.59 -54.75 -33.93
N ILE A 11 -44.45 -54.89 -32.61
CA ILE A 11 -43.95 -53.89 -31.65
C ILE A 11 -42.52 -53.47 -31.99
N SER A 12 -42.33 -52.16 -32.10
CA SER A 12 -41.05 -51.50 -32.34
C SER A 12 -40.11 -51.59 -31.13
N LYS A 13 -38.84 -51.88 -31.42
CA LYS A 13 -37.72 -51.65 -30.49
C LYS A 13 -36.73 -50.76 -31.22
N MET A 14 -36.94 -49.44 -31.16
CA MET A 14 -35.92 -48.45 -31.48
C MET A 14 -35.70 -47.58 -30.25
N ARG A 15 -34.58 -47.85 -29.57
CA ARG A 15 -34.02 -46.98 -28.54
C ARG A 15 -33.66 -45.65 -29.20
N LYS A 16 -34.26 -44.55 -28.73
CA LYS A 16 -33.83 -43.19 -29.03
C LYS A 16 -32.39 -43.01 -28.54
N VAL A 17 -31.45 -42.84 -29.47
CA VAL A 17 -30.12 -42.30 -29.17
C VAL A 17 -30.29 -40.78 -29.16
N VAL A 18 -30.35 -40.19 -27.97
CA VAL A 18 -30.21 -38.74 -27.78
C VAL A 18 -28.71 -38.47 -27.70
N LEU A 19 -28.15 -37.93 -28.78
CA LEU A 19 -26.76 -37.48 -28.82
C LEU A 19 -26.68 -36.10 -28.15
N PHE A 20 -26.35 -36.08 -26.87
CA PHE A 20 -26.02 -34.84 -26.16
C PHE A 20 -24.57 -34.48 -26.49
N PHE A 21 -24.35 -33.51 -27.37
CA PHE A 21 -23.04 -32.87 -27.52
C PHE A 21 -22.77 -32.04 -26.26
N LEU A 22 -22.17 -32.66 -25.25
CA LEU A 22 -21.47 -31.94 -24.20
C LEU A 22 -20.20 -31.34 -24.82
N LEU A 23 -20.31 -30.08 -25.24
CA LEU A 23 -19.15 -29.25 -25.53
C LEU A 23 -18.41 -29.03 -24.21
N PHE A 24 -17.48 -29.93 -23.87
CA PHE A 24 -16.51 -29.71 -22.82
C PHE A 24 -15.59 -28.58 -23.29
N ALA A 25 -15.97 -27.33 -23.01
CA ALA A 25 -15.01 -26.24 -22.96
C ALA A 25 -14.00 -26.62 -21.89
N HIS A 26 -12.81 -27.07 -22.31
CA HIS A 26 -11.65 -27.13 -21.46
C HIS A 26 -11.30 -25.69 -21.07
N LEU A 27 -11.93 -25.21 -19.98
CA LEU A 27 -11.48 -24.04 -19.26
C LEU A 27 -10.13 -24.44 -18.66
N PHE A 28 -9.07 -24.11 -19.39
CA PHE A 28 -7.72 -24.11 -18.86
C PHE A 28 -7.74 -23.24 -17.58
N PRO A 29 -7.41 -23.79 -16.40
CA PRO A 29 -7.33 -22.99 -15.17
C PRO A 29 -6.20 -21.93 -15.21
N GLY A 30 -5.43 -21.85 -16.30
CA GLY A 30 -4.37 -20.87 -16.52
C GLY A 30 -4.86 -19.44 -16.83
N ASP A 31 -6.02 -19.28 -17.48
CA ASP A 31 -6.43 -17.97 -18.01
C ASP A 31 -7.02 -17.04 -16.95
N ALA A 32 -7.75 -17.57 -15.96
CA ALA A 32 -8.34 -16.76 -14.90
C ALA A 32 -7.28 -16.19 -13.93
N ALA A 33 -6.23 -16.95 -13.62
CA ALA A 33 -5.12 -16.49 -12.79
C ALA A 33 -4.24 -15.46 -13.53
N ALA A 34 -4.03 -15.65 -14.84
CA ALA A 34 -3.31 -14.70 -15.68
C ALA A 34 -4.07 -13.39 -15.88
N GLN A 35 -5.39 -13.44 -16.13
CA GLN A 35 -6.25 -12.25 -16.25
C GLN A 35 -6.34 -11.46 -14.94
N THR A 36 -6.46 -12.13 -13.79
CA THR A 36 -6.49 -11.47 -12.49
C THR A 36 -5.14 -10.84 -12.12
N GLY A 37 -4.03 -11.47 -12.49
CA GLY A 37 -2.68 -10.91 -12.37
C GLY A 37 -2.47 -9.66 -13.23
N ALA A 38 -2.85 -9.72 -14.50
CA ALA A 38 -2.74 -8.59 -15.43
C ALA A 38 -3.64 -7.41 -15.03
N ALA A 39 -4.87 -7.66 -14.59
CA ALA A 39 -5.78 -6.61 -14.11
C ALA A 39 -5.24 -5.93 -12.84
N ALA A 40 -4.65 -6.69 -11.92
CA ALA A 40 -4.01 -6.15 -10.71
C ALA A 40 -2.77 -5.30 -11.04
N GLU A 41 -1.96 -5.71 -12.02
CA GLU A 41 -0.79 -4.97 -12.49
C GLU A 41 -1.18 -3.65 -13.18
N VAL A 42 -2.17 -3.69 -14.08
CA VAL A 42 -2.71 -2.48 -14.72
C VAL A 42 -3.28 -1.51 -13.68
N ARG A 43 -4.05 -2.02 -12.70
CA ARG A 43 -4.60 -1.21 -11.61
C ARG A 43 -3.50 -0.59 -10.74
N GLY A 44 -2.45 -1.36 -10.44
CA GLY A 44 -1.27 -0.86 -9.72
C GLY A 44 -0.54 0.25 -10.48
N SER A 45 -0.34 0.06 -11.79
CA SER A 45 0.29 1.05 -12.68
C SER A 45 -0.51 2.35 -12.78
N MET A 46 -1.84 2.25 -12.95
CA MET A 46 -2.72 3.42 -12.98
C MET A 46 -2.73 4.16 -11.64
N THR A 47 -2.68 3.44 -10.52
CA THR A 47 -2.57 4.04 -9.18
C THR A 47 -1.26 4.81 -9.02
N ALA A 48 -0.14 4.24 -9.45
CA ALA A 48 1.16 4.91 -9.40
C ALA A 48 1.20 6.18 -10.27
N LYS A 49 0.70 6.10 -11.52
CA LYS A 49 0.57 7.27 -12.41
C LYS A 49 -0.32 8.36 -11.81
N GLY A 50 -1.40 7.97 -11.11
CA GLY A 50 -2.26 8.90 -10.38
C GLY A 50 -1.51 9.65 -9.28
N GLY A 51 -0.65 8.95 -8.53
CA GLY A 51 0.22 9.55 -7.50
C GLY A 51 1.14 10.63 -8.10
N PHE A 52 1.89 10.29 -9.14
CA PHE A 52 2.82 11.24 -9.77
C PHE A 52 2.12 12.49 -10.32
N ARG A 53 0.97 12.31 -10.96
CA ARG A 53 0.15 13.44 -11.44
C ARG A 53 -0.33 14.32 -10.30
N ASN A 54 -0.67 13.73 -9.15
CA ASN A 54 -1.08 14.49 -7.97
C ASN A 54 0.08 15.30 -7.38
N GLU A 55 1.30 14.74 -7.37
CA GLU A 55 2.51 15.48 -6.98
C GLU A 55 2.77 16.68 -7.92
N ASP A 56 2.63 16.47 -9.25
CA ASP A 56 2.76 17.55 -10.23
C ASP A 56 1.71 18.65 -10.01
N GLU A 57 0.45 18.28 -9.79
CA GLU A 57 -0.62 19.23 -9.49
C GLU A 57 -0.33 20.04 -8.22
N ILE A 58 0.16 19.41 -7.15
CA ILE A 58 0.50 20.10 -5.90
C ILE A 58 1.69 21.05 -6.09
N ARG A 59 2.74 20.61 -6.79
CA ARG A 59 3.87 21.47 -7.18
C ARG A 59 3.37 22.71 -7.94
N ASP A 60 2.54 22.50 -8.94
CA ASP A 60 2.06 23.58 -9.80
C ASP A 60 1.16 24.56 -9.03
N LYS A 61 0.38 24.07 -8.06
CA LYS A 61 -0.37 24.93 -7.14
C LYS A 61 0.52 25.83 -6.29
N PHE A 62 1.62 25.31 -5.73
CA PHE A 62 2.59 26.15 -5.01
C PHE A 62 3.23 27.20 -5.91
N ASN A 63 3.61 26.83 -7.15
CA ASN A 63 4.15 27.80 -8.12
C ASN A 63 3.12 28.87 -8.51
N ASN A 64 1.82 28.58 -8.39
CA ASN A 64 0.71 29.50 -8.65
C ASN A 64 0.04 30.03 -7.37
N TRP A 65 0.74 30.02 -6.22
CA TRP A 65 0.15 30.34 -4.91
C TRP A 65 -0.60 31.67 -4.82
N ARG A 66 -0.26 32.66 -5.67
CA ARG A 66 -0.94 33.97 -5.66
C ARG A 66 -2.41 33.86 -6.06
N THR A 67 -2.76 32.91 -6.93
CA THR A 67 -4.11 32.70 -7.46
C THR A 67 -4.74 31.41 -6.96
N ASP A 68 -3.94 30.44 -6.50
CA ASP A 68 -4.45 29.19 -5.95
C ASP A 68 -4.83 29.32 -4.47
N ALA A 69 -6.08 28.99 -4.12
CA ALA A 69 -6.58 29.11 -2.76
C ALA A 69 -6.05 28.00 -1.84
N ASP A 70 -5.88 26.77 -2.35
CA ASP A 70 -5.36 25.66 -1.55
C ASP A 70 -3.89 25.92 -1.18
N ALA A 71 -3.08 26.38 -2.13
CA ALA A 71 -1.68 26.70 -1.88
C ALA A 71 -1.50 27.78 -0.80
N ARG A 72 -2.36 28.81 -0.77
CA ARG A 72 -2.33 29.82 0.31
C ARG A 72 -2.68 29.20 1.66
N ALA A 73 -3.69 28.34 1.71
CA ALA A 73 -4.06 27.65 2.95
C ALA A 73 -2.94 26.69 3.42
N TRP A 74 -2.21 26.05 2.50
CA TRP A 74 -1.03 25.24 2.83
C TRP A 74 0.09 26.08 3.42
N LEU A 75 0.44 27.19 2.78
CA LEU A 75 1.48 28.11 3.27
C LEU A 75 1.14 28.66 4.66
N GLU A 76 -0.13 29.02 4.89
CA GLU A 76 -0.61 29.45 6.21
C GLU A 76 -0.51 28.33 7.25
N THR A 77 -0.90 27.10 6.88
CA THR A 77 -0.74 25.90 7.74
C THR A 77 0.74 25.65 8.08
N MET A 78 1.65 25.95 7.15
CA MET A 78 3.09 25.89 7.37
C MET A 78 3.66 27.06 8.19
N GLY A 79 2.81 28.00 8.62
CA GLY A 79 3.21 29.14 9.44
C GLY A 79 3.67 30.39 8.64
N PHE A 80 3.51 30.39 7.31
CA PHE A 80 3.84 31.56 6.49
C PHE A 80 2.64 32.50 6.37
N ALA A 81 2.71 33.65 7.04
CA ALA A 81 1.69 34.69 6.93
C ALA A 81 1.68 35.30 5.52
N ALA A 82 0.51 35.38 4.87
CA ALA A 82 0.37 35.81 3.47
C ALA A 82 1.06 37.14 3.15
N GLY A 83 0.99 38.13 4.04
CA GLY A 83 1.61 39.45 3.84
C GLY A 83 3.15 39.45 3.93
N SER A 84 3.75 38.38 4.45
CA SER A 84 5.21 38.26 4.59
C SER A 84 5.89 37.57 3.39
N ILE A 85 5.10 36.89 2.54
CA ILE A 85 5.60 36.07 1.44
C ILE A 85 5.96 36.95 0.24
N LEU A 86 7.24 36.96 -0.12
CA LEU A 86 7.78 37.66 -1.29
C LEU A 86 7.80 36.77 -2.53
N GLY A 87 7.95 35.46 -2.37
CA GLY A 87 7.95 34.49 -3.45
C GLY A 87 7.87 33.06 -2.96
N VAL A 88 7.36 32.17 -3.83
CA VAL A 88 7.31 30.73 -3.60
C VAL A 88 7.74 30.06 -4.89
N SER A 89 8.59 29.04 -4.79
CA SER A 89 8.87 28.10 -5.86
C SER A 89 8.76 26.68 -5.34
N ALA A 90 8.34 25.75 -6.19
CA ALA A 90 8.22 24.34 -5.85
C ALA A 90 8.76 23.44 -6.96
N GLU A 91 9.46 22.39 -6.56
CA GLU A 91 10.07 21.40 -7.45
C GLU A 91 9.89 19.98 -6.91
N LYS A 92 10.11 18.99 -7.78
CA LYS A 92 10.13 17.57 -7.40
C LYS A 92 11.57 17.12 -7.27
N PRO A 93 12.04 16.71 -6.08
CA PRO A 93 13.37 16.14 -5.95
C PRO A 93 13.46 14.78 -6.66
N HIS A 94 14.68 14.27 -6.80
CA HIS A 94 14.93 12.95 -7.38
C HIS A 94 15.49 12.01 -6.33
N GLY A 95 14.74 10.95 -6.01
CA GLY A 95 15.20 9.88 -5.12
C GLY A 95 15.01 10.13 -3.62
N ASP A 96 14.37 11.23 -3.23
CA ASP A 96 14.15 11.61 -1.83
C ASP A 96 12.76 11.22 -1.28
N LYS A 97 12.59 11.38 0.03
CA LYS A 97 11.34 11.09 0.76
C LYS A 97 10.31 12.21 0.68
N ALA A 98 10.77 13.44 0.49
CA ALA A 98 9.89 14.53 0.07
C ALA A 98 9.47 14.31 -1.39
N ASP A 99 8.18 14.37 -1.66
CA ASP A 99 7.63 14.26 -3.01
C ASP A 99 7.62 15.63 -3.71
N VAL A 100 7.56 16.72 -2.93
CA VAL A 100 7.70 18.12 -3.37
C VAL A 100 8.55 18.89 -2.37
N ILE A 101 9.44 19.75 -2.87
CA ILE A 101 10.19 20.73 -2.08
C ILE A 101 9.65 22.12 -2.41
N VAL A 102 9.30 22.89 -1.39
CA VAL A 102 8.80 24.26 -1.52
C VAL A 102 9.82 25.23 -0.91
N ASN A 103 10.31 26.17 -1.70
CA ASN A 103 11.13 27.28 -1.24
C ASN A 103 10.24 28.50 -1.05
N VAL A 104 10.16 29.00 0.18
CA VAL A 104 9.37 30.17 0.55
C VAL A 104 10.33 31.30 0.90
N ARG A 105 10.25 32.41 0.17
CA ARG A 105 11.00 33.63 0.46
C ARG A 105 10.10 34.62 1.18
N THR A 106 10.52 35.05 2.36
CA THR A 106 9.84 36.06 3.18
C THR A 106 10.73 37.28 3.40
N ASN A 107 10.19 38.32 4.03
CA ASN A 107 10.99 39.44 4.53
C ASN A 107 12.02 39.05 5.61
N LYS A 108 11.90 37.86 6.23
CA LYS A 108 12.83 37.35 7.25
C LYS A 108 13.92 36.44 6.69
N GLY A 109 13.82 36.04 5.42
CA GLY A 109 14.74 35.09 4.78
C GLY A 109 14.04 34.03 3.95
N GLU A 110 14.81 33.06 3.49
CA GLU A 110 14.34 31.92 2.69
C GLU A 110 14.23 30.65 3.55
N SER A 111 13.21 29.84 3.28
CA SER A 111 12.98 28.57 3.97
C SER A 111 12.64 27.49 2.95
N LYS A 112 13.35 26.35 3.03
CA LYS A 112 13.10 25.15 2.23
C LYS A 112 12.21 24.21 3.04
N GLN A 113 11.16 23.68 2.43
CA GLN A 113 10.14 22.87 3.11
C GLN A 113 9.88 21.59 2.30
N GLY A 114 10.25 20.43 2.83
CA GLY A 114 9.98 19.13 2.22
C GLY A 114 8.58 18.62 2.56
N ILE A 115 7.82 18.16 1.56
CA ILE A 115 6.46 17.61 1.75
C ILE A 115 6.42 16.18 1.22
N SER A 116 6.09 15.21 2.07
CA SER A 116 5.66 13.89 1.61
C SER A 116 4.17 13.90 1.32
N ILE A 117 3.77 13.40 0.16
CA ILE A 117 2.42 13.45 -0.38
C ILE A 117 1.89 12.02 -0.52
N LYS A 118 0.68 11.78 0.00
CA LYS A 118 -0.06 10.55 -0.23
C LYS A 118 -1.40 10.87 -0.90
N LEU A 119 -1.53 10.45 -2.15
CA LEU A 119 -2.82 10.43 -2.85
C LEU A 119 -3.66 9.27 -2.33
N VAL A 120 -4.90 9.54 -1.95
CA VAL A 120 -5.88 8.55 -1.53
C VAL A 120 -7.15 8.66 -2.36
N SER A 121 -7.67 7.53 -2.83
CA SER A 121 -8.89 7.46 -3.64
C SER A 121 -10.02 6.71 -2.95
N SER A 122 -9.91 6.38 -1.67
CA SER A 122 -10.99 5.86 -0.84
C SER A 122 -10.67 6.02 0.65
N PRO A 123 -11.66 6.16 1.55
CA PRO A 123 -11.40 6.34 2.99
C PRO A 123 -10.73 5.13 3.66
N THR A 124 -10.74 3.96 3.01
CA THR A 124 -10.19 2.70 3.52
C THR A 124 -8.97 2.22 2.73
N GLY A 125 -8.42 3.08 1.87
CA GLY A 125 -7.29 2.75 1.01
C GLY A 125 -5.99 2.59 1.79
N PHE A 126 -5.10 1.71 1.33
CA PHE A 126 -3.77 1.53 1.91
C PHE A 126 -2.68 1.95 0.93
N ASN A 127 -1.79 2.81 1.37
CA ASN A 127 -0.64 3.28 0.60
C ASN A 127 0.62 2.62 1.13
N GLN A 128 1.55 2.31 0.21
CA GLN A 128 2.91 1.92 0.60
C GLN A 128 3.65 3.14 1.13
N VAL A 129 4.33 2.98 2.26
CA VAL A 129 5.23 4.01 2.82
C VAL A 129 6.70 3.64 2.63
N ASP A 130 7.01 2.35 2.73
CA ASP A 130 8.37 1.86 2.50
C ASP A 130 8.36 0.40 2.03
N LYS A 131 9.41 0.01 1.31
CA LYS A 131 9.63 -1.37 0.87
C LYS A 131 11.10 -1.59 0.55
N ARG A 132 11.74 -2.51 1.27
CA ARG A 132 13.15 -2.87 1.08
C ARG A 132 13.35 -4.37 1.33
N TRP A 133 14.53 -4.88 0.98
CA TRP A 133 14.93 -6.23 1.36
C TRP A 133 15.16 -6.31 2.87
N LEU A 134 14.89 -7.46 3.50
CA LEU A 134 15.06 -7.61 4.94
C LEU A 134 16.49 -7.29 5.39
N ARG A 135 17.51 -7.64 4.59
CA ARG A 135 18.91 -7.32 4.90
C ARG A 135 19.15 -5.83 5.18
N GLN A 136 18.41 -4.94 4.51
CA GLN A 136 18.56 -3.50 4.68
C GLN A 136 17.97 -3.07 6.02
N TYR A 137 16.73 -3.48 6.33
CA TYR A 137 16.13 -3.19 7.63
C TYR A 137 16.90 -3.82 8.79
N ALA A 138 17.42 -5.04 8.60
CA ALA A 138 18.20 -5.72 9.61
C ALA A 138 19.48 -4.94 9.98
N ALA A 139 20.17 -4.39 8.98
CA ALA A 139 21.33 -3.54 9.19
C ALA A 139 20.94 -2.18 9.81
N MET A 140 19.94 -1.50 9.25
CA MET A 140 19.52 -0.16 9.70
C MET A 140 18.98 -0.16 11.13
N TRP A 141 18.21 -1.18 11.52
CA TRP A 141 17.55 -1.22 12.83
C TRP A 141 18.25 -2.15 13.83
N GLY A 142 19.45 -2.66 13.51
CA GLY A 142 20.20 -3.55 14.40
C GLY A 142 19.41 -4.78 14.83
N MET A 143 18.70 -5.42 13.88
CA MET A 143 17.78 -6.52 14.21
C MET A 143 18.51 -7.73 14.80
N PRO A 144 18.02 -8.30 15.92
CA PRO A 144 18.54 -9.55 16.45
C PRO A 144 18.40 -10.71 15.46
N ALA A 145 19.37 -11.63 15.46
CA ALA A 145 19.42 -12.75 14.50
C ALA A 145 18.14 -13.61 14.48
N ILE A 146 17.51 -13.80 15.64
CA ILE A 146 16.24 -14.52 15.77
C ILE A 146 15.08 -13.81 15.07
N VAL A 147 14.99 -12.49 15.20
CA VAL A 147 14.01 -11.66 14.48
C VAL A 147 14.27 -11.73 12.98
N VAL A 148 15.54 -11.58 12.55
CA VAL A 148 15.92 -11.70 11.13
C VAL A 148 15.52 -13.07 10.56
N LYS A 149 15.80 -14.16 11.28
CA LYS A 149 15.44 -15.51 10.84
C LYS A 149 13.92 -15.68 10.68
N ALA A 150 13.14 -15.22 11.66
CA ALA A 150 11.68 -15.24 11.56
C ALA A 150 11.18 -14.42 10.37
N LEU A 151 11.75 -13.23 10.15
CA LEU A 151 11.34 -12.36 9.05
C LEU A 151 11.75 -12.88 7.66
N ARG A 152 12.85 -13.64 7.53
CA ARG A 152 13.23 -14.32 6.27
C ARG A 152 12.19 -15.35 5.87
N LEU A 153 11.74 -16.16 6.82
CA LEU A 153 10.66 -17.14 6.61
C LEU A 153 9.33 -16.43 6.32
N PHE A 154 9.04 -15.34 7.03
CA PHE A 154 7.83 -14.55 6.82
C PHE A 154 7.75 -13.92 5.41
N SER A 155 8.85 -13.35 4.95
CA SER A 155 8.94 -12.67 3.66
C SER A 155 9.04 -13.66 2.49
N GLY A 156 9.45 -14.90 2.78
CA GLY A 156 9.73 -15.94 1.78
C GLY A 156 11.10 -15.79 1.13
N GLU A 157 12.00 -15.00 1.73
CA GLU A 157 13.44 -15.04 1.43
C GLU A 157 14.03 -16.42 1.80
N GLU A 158 13.46 -17.09 2.79
CA GLU A 158 13.72 -18.48 3.14
C GLU A 158 12.42 -19.29 3.10
N ARG A 159 12.49 -20.55 2.67
CA ARG A 159 11.33 -21.45 2.62
C ARG A 159 11.13 -22.17 3.96
N PRO A 160 9.88 -22.39 4.40
CA PRO A 160 9.62 -23.19 5.58
C PRO A 160 10.06 -24.64 5.40
N VAL A 161 10.59 -25.23 6.48
CA VAL A 161 10.75 -26.67 6.62
C VAL A 161 9.59 -27.17 7.47
N GLY A 162 8.69 -27.96 6.89
CA GLY A 162 7.52 -28.52 7.59
C GLY A 162 6.19 -27.85 7.20
N ARG A 163 5.22 -27.83 8.13
CA ARG A 163 3.86 -27.34 7.86
C ARG A 163 3.80 -25.81 7.90
N SER A 164 3.34 -25.21 6.81
CA SER A 164 2.95 -23.80 6.70
C SER A 164 1.67 -23.71 5.87
N ARG A 165 0.85 -22.67 6.09
CA ARG A 165 -0.29 -22.38 5.18
C ARG A 165 0.16 -22.14 3.75
N ARG A 166 1.43 -21.78 3.54
CA ARG A 166 2.00 -21.50 2.22
C ARG A 166 3.35 -22.20 2.05
N PRO A 167 3.62 -22.84 0.90
CA PRO A 167 4.89 -23.53 0.70
C PRO A 167 6.08 -22.57 0.53
N ASP A 168 5.82 -21.31 0.19
CA ASP A 168 6.84 -20.31 -0.13
C ASP A 168 7.23 -19.39 1.03
N ARG A 169 6.55 -19.47 2.19
CA ARG A 169 6.80 -18.61 3.36
C ARG A 169 6.09 -19.12 4.62
N MET A 170 6.32 -18.46 5.75
CA MET A 170 5.47 -18.54 6.95
C MET A 170 4.71 -17.23 7.18
N PHE A 171 3.72 -17.27 8.04
CA PHE A 171 3.05 -16.12 8.63
C PHE A 171 3.50 -15.97 10.08
N LEU A 172 3.47 -14.75 10.63
CA LEU A 172 3.99 -14.50 11.97
C LEU A 172 3.24 -15.27 13.07
N ASN A 173 1.96 -15.56 12.87
CA ASN A 173 1.15 -16.34 13.82
C ASN A 173 1.37 -17.86 13.72
N GLU A 174 2.25 -18.33 12.83
CA GLU A 174 2.61 -19.75 12.68
C GLU A 174 3.88 -20.13 13.45
N PHE A 175 4.65 -19.15 13.92
CA PHE A 175 5.82 -19.41 14.77
C PHE A 175 5.39 -19.83 16.19
N ASP A 176 6.32 -20.41 16.95
CA ASP A 176 6.11 -20.64 18.38
C ASP A 176 5.96 -19.32 19.15
N LYS A 177 5.45 -19.41 20.38
CA LYS A 177 5.11 -18.22 21.18
C LYS A 177 6.32 -17.40 21.60
N ASP A 178 7.47 -18.02 21.78
CA ASP A 178 8.69 -17.31 22.14
C ASP A 178 9.19 -16.49 20.94
N THR A 179 9.27 -17.10 19.75
CA THR A 179 9.61 -16.39 18.52
C THR A 179 8.64 -15.23 18.23
N GLN A 180 7.32 -15.45 18.42
CA GLN A 180 6.31 -14.39 18.27
C GLN A 180 6.57 -13.23 19.25
N ALA A 181 6.86 -13.53 20.51
CA ALA A 181 7.13 -12.53 21.54
C ALA A 181 8.42 -11.74 21.25
N GLN A 182 9.47 -12.39 20.75
CA GLN A 182 10.72 -11.72 20.39
C GLN A 182 10.56 -10.78 19.19
N VAL A 183 9.78 -11.18 18.16
CA VAL A 183 9.46 -10.29 17.04
C VAL A 183 8.67 -9.08 17.54
N VAL A 184 7.57 -9.29 18.27
CA VAL A 184 6.76 -8.19 18.80
C VAL A 184 7.57 -7.28 19.72
N GLY A 185 8.37 -7.86 20.63
CA GLY A 185 9.20 -7.13 21.58
C GLY A 185 10.25 -6.26 20.89
N PHE A 186 10.88 -6.73 19.83
CA PHE A 186 11.83 -5.92 19.05
C PHE A 186 11.14 -4.68 18.43
N PHE A 187 9.99 -4.86 17.79
CA PHE A 187 9.28 -3.75 17.14
C PHE A 187 8.64 -2.80 18.14
N GLU A 188 8.21 -3.27 19.31
CA GLU A 188 7.71 -2.41 20.39
C GLU A 188 8.85 -1.58 21.00
N ALA A 189 9.99 -2.21 21.33
CA ALA A 189 11.15 -1.53 21.91
C ALA A 189 11.74 -0.45 20.98
N ASN A 190 11.64 -0.64 19.66
CA ASN A 190 12.17 0.28 18.66
C ASN A 190 11.09 1.08 17.92
N ARG A 191 9.83 1.08 18.41
CA ARG A 191 8.66 1.60 17.68
C ARG A 191 8.87 3.02 17.16
N SER A 192 9.27 3.95 18.03
CA SER A 192 9.41 5.37 17.66
C SER A 192 10.44 5.57 16.54
N ALA A 193 11.59 4.91 16.64
CA ALA A 193 12.66 5.00 15.64
C ALA A 193 12.23 4.40 14.31
N ILE A 194 11.55 3.24 14.32
CA ILE A 194 11.05 2.58 13.11
C ILE A 194 9.98 3.44 12.42
N ILE A 195 9.02 4.00 13.18
CA ILE A 195 7.97 4.84 12.59
C ILE A 195 8.57 6.12 11.98
N ALA A 196 9.53 6.75 12.65
CA ALA A 196 10.25 7.91 12.12
C ALA A 196 10.97 7.57 10.80
N ASP A 197 11.74 6.48 10.76
CA ASP A 197 12.41 6.02 9.52
C ASP A 197 11.42 5.74 8.38
N LEU A 198 10.26 5.14 8.70
CA LEU A 198 9.25 4.82 7.69
C LEU A 198 8.56 6.06 7.11
N ILE A 199 8.37 7.12 7.90
CA ILE A 199 7.59 8.31 7.52
C ILE A 199 8.48 9.49 7.08
N GLU A 200 9.49 9.83 7.86
CA GLU A 200 10.37 10.99 7.63
C GLU A 200 11.49 10.69 6.62
N GLY A 201 12.04 9.47 6.70
CA GLY A 201 13.21 9.06 5.93
C GLY A 201 14.56 9.61 6.46
N ASP A 202 15.62 9.30 5.74
CA ASP A 202 17.01 9.70 6.00
C ASP A 202 17.54 10.69 4.95
N GLY A 203 18.58 11.47 5.29
CA GLY A 203 19.30 12.36 4.35
C GLY A 203 19.01 13.87 4.46
N GLU A 204 19.46 14.64 3.47
CA GLU A 204 19.38 16.12 3.42
C GLU A 204 18.00 16.66 3.01
N ASN A 205 17.15 15.84 2.38
CA ASN A 205 15.81 16.22 1.90
C ASN A 205 14.70 15.49 2.67
N LYS A 206 14.75 15.59 4.01
CA LYS A 206 13.70 15.06 4.90
C LYS A 206 12.36 15.73 4.63
N ALA A 207 11.29 14.97 4.77
CA ALA A 207 9.96 15.56 4.79
C ALA A 207 9.73 16.26 6.14
N GLU A 208 9.37 17.54 6.09
CA GLU A 208 8.92 18.31 7.26
C GLU A 208 7.39 18.25 7.40
N TRP A 209 6.71 18.06 6.27
CA TRP A 209 5.27 18.03 6.16
C TRP A 209 4.76 16.72 5.57
N PHE A 210 3.67 16.22 6.14
CA PHE A 210 2.94 15.06 5.64
C PHE A 210 1.58 15.51 5.11
N MET A 211 1.40 15.38 3.81
CA MET A 211 0.18 15.75 3.10
C MET A 211 -0.59 14.52 2.65
N VAL A 212 -1.89 14.51 2.95
CA VAL A 212 -2.82 13.55 2.36
C VAL A 212 -3.76 14.32 1.45
N ALA A 213 -3.73 14.01 0.15
CA ALA A 213 -4.68 14.51 -0.83
C ALA A 213 -5.68 13.39 -1.12
N MET A 214 -6.95 13.60 -0.79
CA MET A 214 -8.02 12.64 -1.03
C MET A 214 -8.91 13.10 -2.17
N LYS A 215 -9.00 12.26 -3.22
CA LYS A 215 -9.89 12.45 -4.37
C LYS A 215 -10.90 11.30 -4.41
N TRP A 216 -12.10 11.54 -3.89
CA TRP A 216 -13.13 10.51 -3.73
C TRP A 216 -14.53 11.06 -4.03
N GLN A 217 -15.32 10.35 -4.85
CA GLN A 217 -16.70 10.73 -5.18
C GLN A 217 -16.86 12.21 -5.60
N ASN A 218 -16.01 12.68 -6.52
CA ASN A 218 -15.95 14.07 -7.00
C ASN A 218 -15.66 15.12 -5.92
N LYS A 219 -15.23 14.70 -4.72
CA LYS A 219 -14.72 15.59 -3.68
C LYS A 219 -13.20 15.50 -3.65
N THR A 220 -12.58 16.66 -3.63
CA THR A 220 -11.15 16.80 -3.34
C THR A 220 -11.04 17.45 -1.98
N GLN A 221 -10.34 16.79 -1.07
CA GLN A 221 -9.99 17.34 0.24
C GLN A 221 -8.53 17.02 0.52
N TRP A 222 -7.90 17.82 1.37
CA TRP A 222 -6.53 17.61 1.77
C TRP A 222 -6.37 17.88 3.26
N ILE A 223 -5.36 17.26 3.85
CA ILE A 223 -4.86 17.59 5.18
C ILE A 223 -3.34 17.66 5.11
N LEU A 224 -2.77 18.66 5.76
CA LEU A 224 -1.34 18.91 5.83
C LEU A 224 -0.97 19.03 7.30
N ARG A 225 -0.05 18.18 7.77
CA ARG A 225 0.41 18.16 9.16
C ARG A 225 1.94 18.13 9.21
N PRO A 226 2.56 18.65 10.29
CA PRO A 226 3.96 18.38 10.56
C PRO A 226 4.22 16.86 10.58
N VAL A 227 5.37 16.42 10.07
CA VAL A 227 5.75 15.00 10.09
C VAL A 227 5.81 14.44 11.51
N SER A 228 6.19 15.24 12.50
CA SER A 228 6.16 14.85 13.92
C SER A 228 4.76 14.45 14.40
N GLU A 229 3.72 15.19 14.00
CA GLU A 229 2.32 14.85 14.30
C GLU A 229 1.90 13.57 13.56
N ALA A 230 2.30 13.41 12.30
CA ALA A 230 2.03 12.20 11.53
C ALA A 230 2.70 10.95 12.15
N ILE A 231 3.95 11.07 12.61
CA ILE A 231 4.68 10.03 13.34
C ILE A 231 3.95 9.65 14.62
N GLY A 232 3.54 10.63 15.43
CA GLY A 232 2.77 10.38 16.65
C GLY A 232 1.44 9.68 16.36
N PHE A 233 0.72 10.16 15.34
CA PHE A 233 -0.57 9.59 14.96
C PHE A 233 -0.43 8.16 14.42
N PHE A 234 0.41 7.91 13.41
CA PHE A 234 0.54 6.58 12.82
C PHE A 234 1.29 5.60 13.73
N GLY A 235 2.17 6.07 14.60
CA GLY A 235 2.85 5.26 15.61
C GLY A 235 1.97 4.87 16.79
N GLY A 236 0.85 5.57 17.01
CA GLY A 236 -0.06 5.25 18.11
C GLY A 236 -0.76 3.89 17.96
N GLY A 237 -0.90 3.17 19.07
CA GLY A 237 -1.49 1.83 19.14
C GLY A 237 -0.47 0.73 19.45
N ASN A 238 -0.95 -0.50 19.57
CA ASN A 238 -0.12 -1.64 19.95
C ASN A 238 0.73 -2.16 18.79
N VAL A 239 1.89 -2.75 19.11
CA VAL A 239 2.57 -3.68 18.21
C VAL A 239 2.02 -5.08 18.44
N GLU A 240 1.45 -5.68 17.40
CA GLU A 240 0.83 -7.01 17.51
C GLU A 240 0.82 -7.78 16.20
N ILE A 241 0.79 -9.11 16.31
CA ILE A 241 0.58 -9.99 15.17
C ILE A 241 -0.92 -10.08 14.88
N THR A 242 -1.32 -9.80 13.65
CA THR A 242 -2.71 -9.84 13.22
C THR A 242 -3.23 -11.27 13.10
N ARG A 243 -4.55 -11.46 13.07
CA ARG A 243 -5.18 -12.78 12.80
C ARG A 243 -4.75 -13.37 11.46
N SER A 244 -4.49 -12.52 10.46
CA SER A 244 -3.97 -12.95 9.16
C SER A 244 -2.49 -13.35 9.21
N GLY A 245 -1.77 -12.97 10.27
CA GLY A 245 -0.36 -13.30 10.50
C GLY A 245 0.63 -12.29 9.92
N ASN A 246 0.20 -11.04 9.75
CA ASN A 246 1.06 -9.89 9.49
C ASN A 246 1.43 -9.21 10.83
N LEU A 247 2.31 -8.20 10.80
CA LEU A 247 2.59 -7.38 11.98
C LEU A 247 1.90 -6.02 11.83
N ARG A 248 1.19 -5.60 12.86
CA ARG A 248 0.71 -4.24 13.04
C ARG A 248 1.64 -3.52 14.00
N ILE A 249 2.09 -2.32 13.64
CA ILE A 249 2.97 -1.45 14.42
C ILE A 249 2.21 -0.12 14.55
N GLY A 250 1.45 0.04 15.63
CA GLY A 250 0.49 1.14 15.73
C GLY A 250 -0.57 1.07 14.62
N ARG A 251 -0.61 2.08 13.75
CA ARG A 251 -1.50 2.14 12.58
C ARG A 251 -0.82 1.74 11.27
N ILE A 252 0.43 1.26 11.32
CA ILE A 252 1.18 0.76 10.15
C ILE A 252 1.14 -0.76 10.13
N THR A 253 0.96 -1.36 8.95
CA THR A 253 1.04 -2.81 8.73
C THR A 253 2.31 -3.17 7.99
N MET A 254 3.11 -4.05 8.57
CA MET A 254 4.20 -4.74 7.88
C MET A 254 3.68 -6.05 7.28
N GLN A 255 3.94 -6.25 6.00
CA GLN A 255 3.57 -7.43 5.25
C GLN A 255 4.68 -7.84 4.28
N ARG A 256 4.71 -9.11 3.87
CA ARG A 256 5.40 -9.47 2.63
C ARG A 256 4.81 -8.63 1.49
N LYS A 257 5.65 -8.10 0.62
CA LYS A 257 5.24 -7.35 -0.57
C LYS A 257 4.22 -8.12 -1.41
N GLY A 258 4.55 -9.37 -1.76
CA GLY A 258 3.72 -10.22 -2.62
C GLY A 258 3.48 -9.60 -4.01
N GLY A 259 2.74 -10.33 -4.85
CA GLY A 259 2.44 -9.88 -6.23
C GLY A 259 3.68 -9.89 -7.13
N ASP A 260 3.83 -8.85 -7.96
CA ASP A 260 4.93 -8.65 -8.93
C ASP A 260 5.13 -9.82 -9.91
N GLY A 261 4.04 -10.52 -10.28
CA GLY A 261 4.12 -11.68 -11.18
C GLY A 261 4.99 -12.83 -10.64
N GLY A 262 5.19 -12.91 -9.32
CA GLY A 262 6.05 -13.93 -8.71
C GLY A 262 7.55 -13.63 -8.76
N ARG A 263 7.96 -12.44 -9.20
CA ARG A 263 9.37 -12.00 -9.18
C ARG A 263 9.93 -12.02 -7.76
N GLU A 264 11.26 -12.09 -7.66
CA GLU A 264 11.98 -12.07 -6.39
C GLU A 264 11.64 -10.85 -5.51
N THR A 265 11.32 -9.70 -6.11
CA THR A 265 10.88 -8.49 -5.38
C THR A 265 9.61 -8.69 -4.56
N ALA A 266 8.80 -9.72 -4.86
CA ALA A 266 7.64 -10.11 -4.05
C ALA A 266 8.03 -10.58 -2.64
N LYS A 267 9.30 -10.93 -2.40
CA LYS A 267 9.85 -11.34 -1.10
C LYS A 267 10.35 -10.19 -0.25
N MET A 268 10.28 -8.94 -0.72
CA MET A 268 10.60 -7.79 0.12
C MET A 268 9.60 -7.64 1.28
N LEU A 269 10.04 -7.00 2.36
CA LEU A 269 9.12 -6.46 3.35
C LEU A 269 8.52 -5.16 2.83
N GLN A 270 7.24 -4.96 3.09
CA GLN A 270 6.47 -3.79 2.68
C GLN A 270 5.68 -3.25 3.86
N PHE A 271 5.77 -1.94 4.07
CA PHE A 271 5.02 -1.22 5.08
C PHE A 271 3.91 -0.43 4.41
N LYS A 272 2.70 -0.54 4.95
CA LYS A 272 1.52 0.19 4.48
C LYS A 272 0.78 0.83 5.62
N LEU A 273 0.16 1.97 5.35
CA LEU A 273 -0.80 2.60 6.24
C LEU A 273 -2.01 3.08 5.44
N ASN A 274 -3.09 3.45 6.12
CA ASN A 274 -4.20 4.18 5.53
C ASN A 274 -4.00 5.67 5.79
N PRO A 275 -3.59 6.49 4.79
CA PRO A 275 -3.35 7.90 5.03
C PRO A 275 -4.64 8.67 5.33
N ALA A 276 -5.80 8.20 4.86
CA ALA A 276 -7.08 8.89 5.09
C ALA A 276 -7.47 8.94 6.58
N LEU A 277 -6.91 8.05 7.42
CA LEU A 277 -7.11 8.14 8.88
C LEU A 277 -6.63 9.47 9.46
N LEU A 278 -5.70 10.18 8.79
CA LEU A 278 -5.21 11.46 9.27
C LEU A 278 -6.31 12.54 9.30
N PHE A 279 -7.36 12.41 8.47
CA PHE A 279 -8.54 13.31 8.54
C PHE A 279 -9.36 13.13 9.83
N GLU A 280 -9.17 12.02 10.56
CA GLU A 280 -9.83 11.75 11.84
C GLU A 280 -8.96 12.18 13.04
N ALA A 281 -7.71 12.59 12.80
CA ALA A 281 -6.82 13.09 13.83
C ALA A 281 -7.31 14.46 14.32
N LYS A 282 -7.71 14.50 15.60
CA LYS A 282 -8.10 15.74 16.30
C LYS A 282 -6.87 16.57 16.61
#